data_AF-A0A971LG48-F1
#
_entry.id   AF-A0A971LG48-F1
#
_cell.length_a   1.000
_cell.length_b   1.000
_cell.length_c   1.000
_cell.angle_alpha   90.00
_cell.angle_beta   90.00
_cell.angle_gamma   90.00
#
_symmetry.space_group_name_H-M   'P 1'
#
loop_
_entity.id
_entity.type
_entity.pdbx_description
1 polymer ?
#
loop_
_entity_poly.entity_id
_entity_poly.type
_entity_poly.pdbx_seq_one_letter_code
_entity_poly.pdbx_strand_id
1 'polypeptide(L)'
;MDWQKEIERFSHLSPAGTGMFAPPREMEQAIATYNKAVDLIGLDSFDIALIALKRLAASYPMFAQAAMLLGCCQMLLGQYAEAAEHFDHASLLDMLHDDHERAEQYLGEARKQLELQEQLLIQEQKSSRSDKIKNRSRAGIIGKRKQDDLEQLIPEREMQNSTISSIPGTGAPILQPTGRKQRVRMASEKEKQDVIRRAEFPEEEETHIVYDKNVFDYLRKIVPVALIVLAAGALVWGGIALAGFISSRNSGPDTQARLEWLETKLGDMADDNDEVLALLQDYNSYINPPDTGSTSANAGQTEPTTVVSTTTTQPTTEPTTTAPTETTISQEELDKQKLEQAFDKYSEAFEMQNNDQVEAAKMLQELQITMAEIPDETTFMTDAPDAEDEATISSAQLKSDVDSLFSTVAVRAADSLRLSGRALFDQSEFETALEDYLLAFSLDPDNYRGNVAYYCGRCYQELEQFDEAKPYFEYVVENFPNSELAGYAASRINMMGF
;
A
#
# COMPACT_ATOMS: atom_id res chain seq x y z
N MET A 1 -21.78 -2.48 8.29
CA MET A 1 -21.64 -1.18 8.98
C MET A 1 -22.87 -0.32 8.69
N ASP A 2 -23.08 0.79 9.41
CA ASP A 2 -24.14 1.77 9.09
C ASP A 2 -23.50 2.99 8.39
N TRP A 3 -23.26 2.83 7.09
CA TRP A 3 -22.44 3.75 6.29
C TRP A 3 -22.96 5.19 6.26
N GLN A 4 -24.26 5.40 6.43
CA GLN A 4 -24.82 6.75 6.50
C GLN A 4 -24.35 7.48 7.77
N LYS A 5 -24.31 6.78 8.93
CA LYS A 5 -23.75 7.33 10.17
C LYS A 5 -22.24 7.47 10.15
N GLU A 6 -21.52 6.59 9.46
CA GLU A 6 -20.07 6.73 9.29
C GLU A 6 -19.70 7.96 8.44
N ILE A 7 -20.52 8.29 7.43
CA ILE A 7 -20.38 9.52 6.65
C ILE A 7 -20.69 10.77 7.49
N GLU A 8 -21.70 10.73 8.36
CA GLU A 8 -22.03 11.81 9.30
C GLU A 8 -20.91 12.10 10.33
N ARG A 9 -19.91 11.22 10.49
CA ARG A 9 -18.74 11.45 11.36
C ARG A 9 -17.64 12.31 10.71
N PHE A 10 -17.67 12.53 9.39
CA PHE A 10 -16.68 13.37 8.73
C PHE A 10 -17.03 14.86 8.90
N SER A 11 -16.31 15.54 9.78
CA SER A 11 -16.45 16.98 10.03
C SER A 11 -15.65 17.82 9.03
N HIS A 12 -15.82 19.15 9.08
CA HIS A 12 -14.93 20.08 8.40
C HIS A 12 -13.49 19.92 8.90
N LEU A 13 -12.53 19.97 7.98
CA LEU A 13 -11.10 19.98 8.23
C LEU A 13 -10.56 21.41 8.26
N SER A 14 -9.41 21.61 8.92
CA SER A 14 -8.70 22.89 8.98
C SER A 14 -7.24 22.72 8.53
N PRO A 15 -6.63 23.67 7.81
CA PRO A 15 -5.25 23.53 7.30
C PRO A 15 -4.18 23.33 8.37
N ALA A 16 -4.45 23.68 9.64
CA ALA A 16 -3.53 23.50 10.76
C ALA A 16 -3.64 22.13 11.46
N GLY A 17 -4.67 21.32 11.10
CA GLY A 17 -4.92 19.99 11.68
C GLY A 17 -4.96 18.87 10.63
N THR A 18 -4.51 19.13 9.40
CA THR A 18 -4.42 18.15 8.31
C THR A 18 -2.95 18.01 7.89
N GLY A 19 -2.47 16.78 7.69
CA GLY A 19 -1.11 16.51 7.20
C GLY A 19 -0.86 17.14 5.83
N MET A 20 0.41 17.47 5.52
CA MET A 20 0.76 18.20 4.29
C MET A 20 0.72 17.29 3.06
N PHE A 21 -0.45 17.19 2.42
CA PHE A 21 -0.64 16.39 1.20
C PHE A 21 -0.39 17.16 -0.12
N ALA A 22 -0.24 18.50 -0.06
CA ALA A 22 -0.08 19.39 -1.21
C ALA A 22 0.63 20.70 -0.81
N PRO A 23 1.14 21.51 -1.77
CA PRO A 23 1.66 22.85 -1.48
C PRO A 23 0.61 23.71 -0.75
N PRO A 24 0.98 24.56 0.23
CA PRO A 24 0.01 25.17 1.16
C PRO A 24 -1.18 25.87 0.50
N ARG A 25 -0.97 26.63 -0.59
CA ARG A 25 -2.03 27.32 -1.34
C ARG A 25 -3.02 26.39 -2.04
N GLU A 26 -2.59 25.18 -2.39
CA GLU A 26 -3.43 24.16 -3.01
C GLU A 26 -4.11 23.29 -1.94
N MET A 27 -3.40 22.99 -0.85
CA MET A 27 -3.94 22.32 0.34
C MET A 27 -5.16 23.07 0.90
N GLU A 28 -5.10 24.39 1.04
CA GLU A 28 -6.23 25.24 1.43
C GLU A 28 -7.43 25.11 0.47
N GLN A 29 -7.20 25.09 -0.84
CA GLN A 29 -8.25 24.97 -1.86
C GLN A 29 -8.88 23.57 -1.90
N ALA A 30 -8.07 22.53 -1.68
CA ALA A 30 -8.50 21.15 -1.54
C ALA A 30 -9.35 20.95 -0.28
N ILE A 31 -8.92 21.47 0.87
CA ILE A 31 -9.68 21.44 2.14
C ILE A 31 -10.98 22.24 2.01
N ALA A 32 -10.98 23.42 1.40
CA ALA A 32 -12.20 24.18 1.14
C ALA A 32 -13.18 23.44 0.19
N THR A 33 -12.66 22.68 -0.78
CA THR A 33 -13.46 21.83 -1.66
C THR A 33 -14.04 20.62 -0.91
N TYR A 34 -13.26 20.02 -0.01
CA TYR A 34 -13.68 18.92 0.86
C TYR A 34 -14.79 19.34 1.83
N ASN A 35 -14.60 20.43 2.58
CA ASN A 35 -15.60 20.94 3.53
C ASN A 35 -16.94 21.23 2.83
N LYS A 36 -16.89 21.78 1.62
CA LYS A 36 -18.07 21.99 0.77
C LYS A 36 -18.73 20.67 0.31
N ALA A 37 -17.98 19.60 0.12
CA ALA A 37 -18.55 18.28 -0.18
C ALA A 37 -19.26 17.69 1.05
N VAL A 38 -18.69 17.85 2.25
CA VAL A 38 -19.36 17.50 3.52
C VAL A 38 -20.67 18.28 3.69
N ASP A 39 -20.67 19.60 3.45
CA ASP A 39 -21.90 20.42 3.47
C ASP A 39 -22.96 19.91 2.48
N LEU A 40 -22.55 19.53 1.26
CA LEU A 40 -23.46 19.01 0.24
C LEU A 40 -24.05 17.64 0.62
N ILE A 41 -23.32 16.80 1.34
CA ILE A 41 -23.85 15.54 1.88
C ILE A 41 -24.89 15.82 2.98
N GLY A 42 -24.60 16.73 3.91
CA GLY A 42 -25.56 17.18 4.93
C GLY A 42 -26.82 17.86 4.36
N LEU A 43 -26.76 18.31 3.11
CA LEU A 43 -27.87 18.89 2.34
C LEU A 43 -28.52 17.90 1.35
N ASP A 44 -28.34 16.59 1.55
CA ASP A 44 -28.90 15.49 0.73
C ASP A 44 -28.55 15.59 -0.77
N SER A 45 -27.51 16.37 -1.11
CA SER A 45 -27.08 16.69 -2.47
C SER A 45 -25.94 15.77 -2.93
N PHE A 46 -26.11 14.48 -2.63
CA PHE A 46 -25.07 13.44 -2.64
C PHE A 46 -24.31 13.31 -3.98
N ASP A 47 -25.00 13.33 -5.12
CA ASP A 47 -24.38 13.23 -6.44
C ASP A 47 -23.34 14.33 -6.70
N ILE A 48 -23.62 15.56 -6.24
CA ILE A 48 -22.74 16.71 -6.44
C ILE A 48 -21.50 16.59 -5.54
N ALA A 49 -21.68 16.09 -4.31
CA ALA A 49 -20.57 15.79 -3.41
C ALA A 49 -19.69 14.67 -3.96
N LEU A 50 -20.28 13.57 -4.47
CA LEU A 50 -19.54 12.46 -5.08
C LEU A 50 -18.69 12.92 -6.28
N ILE A 51 -19.24 13.77 -7.16
CA ILE A 51 -18.49 14.34 -8.29
C ILE A 51 -17.33 15.23 -7.80
N ALA A 52 -17.56 16.04 -6.75
CA ALA A 52 -16.52 16.85 -6.15
C ALA A 52 -15.40 16.00 -5.53
N LEU A 53 -15.75 14.92 -4.81
CA LEU A 53 -14.84 14.00 -4.16
C LEU A 53 -14.05 13.13 -5.15
N LYS A 54 -14.70 12.55 -6.19
CA LYS A 54 -14.00 11.79 -7.24
C LYS A 54 -12.99 12.67 -7.99
N ARG A 55 -13.30 13.96 -8.21
CA ARG A 55 -12.32 14.93 -8.74
C ARG A 55 -11.20 15.22 -7.73
N LEU A 56 -11.53 15.43 -6.46
CA LEU A 56 -10.59 15.79 -5.41
C LEU A 56 -9.54 14.69 -5.18
N ALA A 57 -9.96 13.43 -5.04
CA ALA A 57 -9.06 12.29 -4.89
C ALA A 57 -8.18 12.06 -6.13
N ALA A 58 -8.69 12.31 -7.34
CA ALA A 58 -7.91 12.23 -8.57
C ALA A 58 -6.89 13.37 -8.75
N SER A 59 -7.13 14.54 -8.16
CA SER A 59 -6.19 15.68 -8.16
C SER A 59 -5.18 15.64 -7.00
N TYR A 60 -5.56 15.07 -5.85
CA TYR A 60 -4.73 15.00 -4.65
C TYR A 60 -4.77 13.57 -4.06
N PRO A 61 -4.00 12.61 -4.63
CA PRO A 61 -4.01 11.23 -4.15
C PRO A 61 -3.65 11.08 -2.68
N MET A 62 -2.71 11.90 -2.17
CA MET A 62 -2.28 11.86 -0.77
C MET A 62 -3.29 12.47 0.23
N PHE A 63 -4.47 12.91 -0.21
CA PHE A 63 -5.50 13.44 0.69
C PHE A 63 -6.37 12.30 1.28
N ALA A 64 -5.84 11.62 2.28
CA ALA A 64 -6.45 10.42 2.87
C ALA A 64 -7.93 10.58 3.26
N GLN A 65 -8.31 11.66 3.97
CA GLN A 65 -9.71 11.87 4.40
C GLN A 65 -10.68 12.06 3.21
N ALA A 66 -10.21 12.60 2.08
CA ALA A 66 -11.00 12.70 0.86
C ALA A 66 -11.21 11.33 0.20
N ALA A 67 -10.18 10.47 0.20
CA ALA A 67 -10.28 9.08 -0.28
C ALA A 67 -11.20 8.23 0.61
N MET A 68 -11.10 8.34 1.95
CA MET A 68 -11.98 7.66 2.89
C MET A 68 -13.45 8.06 2.72
N LEU A 69 -13.74 9.36 2.65
CA LEU A 69 -15.12 9.86 2.48
C LEU A 69 -15.70 9.42 1.12
N LEU A 70 -14.86 9.43 0.07
CA LEU A 70 -15.22 8.90 -1.24
C LEU A 70 -15.56 7.39 -1.18
N GLY A 71 -14.70 6.57 -0.57
CA GLY A 71 -14.93 5.14 -0.39
C GLY A 71 -16.23 4.86 0.39
N CYS A 72 -16.51 5.61 1.46
CA CYS A 72 -17.76 5.49 2.21
C CYS A 72 -18.98 5.79 1.32
N CYS A 73 -18.91 6.82 0.47
CA CYS A 73 -19.95 7.13 -0.51
C CYS A 73 -20.12 6.00 -1.55
N GLN A 74 -19.05 5.35 -2.00
CA GLN A 74 -19.13 4.17 -2.88
C GLN A 74 -19.71 2.93 -2.17
N MET A 75 -19.48 2.75 -0.86
CA MET A 75 -20.13 1.70 -0.08
C MET A 75 -21.66 1.85 -0.05
N LEU A 76 -22.19 3.08 0.08
CA LEU A 76 -23.63 3.34 -0.06
C LEU A 76 -24.18 3.03 -1.46
N LEU A 77 -23.37 3.21 -2.50
CA LEU A 77 -23.74 2.95 -3.89
C LEU A 77 -23.60 1.47 -4.30
N GLY A 78 -23.13 0.58 -3.41
CA GLY A 78 -22.83 -0.81 -3.74
C GLY A 78 -21.58 -1.00 -4.61
N GLN A 79 -20.72 0.01 -4.72
CA GLN A 79 -19.49 0.01 -5.52
C GLN A 79 -18.31 -0.54 -4.70
N TYR A 80 -18.47 -1.74 -4.11
CA TYR A 80 -17.57 -2.29 -3.08
C TYR A 80 -16.13 -2.48 -3.54
N ALA A 81 -15.89 -2.81 -4.82
CA ALA A 81 -14.55 -2.94 -5.37
C ALA A 81 -13.82 -1.59 -5.43
N GLU A 82 -14.46 -0.56 -5.99
CA GLU A 82 -13.91 0.80 -6.04
C GLU A 82 -13.69 1.35 -4.61
N ALA A 83 -14.64 1.13 -3.70
CA ALA A 83 -14.52 1.53 -2.31
C ALA A 83 -13.32 0.86 -1.62
N ALA A 84 -13.12 -0.44 -1.84
CA ALA A 84 -11.96 -1.16 -1.30
C ALA A 84 -10.64 -0.57 -1.80
N GLU A 85 -10.49 -0.26 -3.09
CA GLU A 85 -9.30 0.41 -3.63
C GLU A 85 -9.05 1.79 -2.99
N HIS A 86 -10.11 2.58 -2.76
CA HIS A 86 -9.98 3.88 -2.10
C HIS A 86 -9.65 3.81 -0.61
N PHE A 87 -10.12 2.77 0.11
CA PHE A 87 -9.73 2.53 1.51
C PHE A 87 -8.30 1.98 1.62
N ASP A 88 -7.90 1.08 0.72
CA ASP A 88 -6.55 0.51 0.62
C ASP A 88 -5.52 1.63 0.39
N HIS A 89 -5.77 2.48 -0.62
CA HIS A 89 -4.99 3.67 -0.89
C HIS A 89 -5.02 4.69 0.27
N ALA A 90 -6.11 4.78 1.05
CA ALA A 90 -6.14 5.65 2.22
C ALA A 90 -5.25 5.12 3.35
N SER A 91 -5.28 3.81 3.65
CA SER A 91 -4.45 3.20 4.70
C SER A 91 -2.94 3.24 4.41
N LEU A 92 -2.54 3.45 3.16
CA LEU A 92 -1.14 3.59 2.74
C LEU A 92 -0.57 5.02 2.89
N LEU A 93 -1.32 5.95 3.49
CA LEU A 93 -0.93 7.35 3.65
C LEU A 93 -0.65 7.69 5.12
N ASP A 94 0.34 8.55 5.34
CA ASP A 94 0.64 9.12 6.66
C ASP A 94 -0.54 10.01 7.12
N MET A 95 -1.20 9.58 8.20
CA MET A 95 -2.48 10.11 8.66
C MET A 95 -2.66 9.88 10.17
N LEU A 96 -3.58 10.63 10.79
CA LEU A 96 -3.87 10.50 12.22
C LEU A 96 -4.30 9.06 12.56
N HIS A 97 -3.83 8.55 13.71
CA HIS A 97 -3.99 7.14 14.08
C HIS A 97 -5.46 6.67 14.10
N ASP A 98 -6.37 7.48 14.64
CA ASP A 98 -7.82 7.21 14.64
C ASP A 98 -8.48 7.32 13.24
N ASP A 99 -7.80 7.89 12.23
CA ASP A 99 -8.23 7.83 10.83
C ASP A 99 -7.74 6.53 10.18
N HIS A 100 -6.49 6.12 10.44
CA HIS A 100 -5.90 4.89 9.88
C HIS A 100 -6.68 3.63 10.30
N GLU A 101 -6.98 3.47 11.59
CA GLU A 101 -7.79 2.34 12.09
C GLU A 101 -9.16 2.26 11.37
N ARG A 102 -9.78 3.41 11.12
CA ARG A 102 -11.06 3.48 10.41
C ARG A 102 -10.92 3.10 8.94
N ALA A 103 -9.82 3.47 8.28
CA ALA A 103 -9.55 3.05 6.90
C ALA A 103 -9.43 1.52 6.80
N GLU A 104 -8.68 0.87 7.69
CA GLU A 104 -8.57 -0.61 7.74
C GLU A 104 -9.92 -1.29 8.04
N GLN A 105 -10.70 -0.78 9.01
CA GLN A 105 -12.04 -1.29 9.32
C GLN A 105 -12.99 -1.19 8.12
N TYR A 106 -12.98 -0.05 7.42
CA TYR A 106 -13.82 0.14 6.24
C TYR A 106 -13.41 -0.77 5.08
N LEU A 107 -12.11 -0.95 4.86
CA LEU A 107 -11.54 -1.90 3.90
C LEU A 107 -11.96 -3.36 4.22
N GLY A 108 -11.94 -3.76 5.48
CA GLY A 108 -12.35 -5.10 5.91
C GLY A 108 -13.82 -5.39 5.60
N GLU A 109 -14.73 -4.47 5.92
CA GLU A 109 -16.16 -4.61 5.57
C GLU A 109 -16.37 -4.50 4.05
N ALA A 110 -15.62 -3.66 3.32
CA ALA A 110 -15.71 -3.56 1.85
C ALA A 110 -15.36 -4.87 1.14
N ARG A 111 -14.20 -5.47 1.48
CA ARG A 111 -13.76 -6.78 0.94
C ARG A 111 -14.78 -7.89 1.26
N LYS A 112 -15.34 -7.89 2.47
CA LYS A 112 -16.39 -8.83 2.91
C LYS A 112 -17.72 -8.68 2.15
N GLN A 113 -18.14 -7.45 1.83
CA GLN A 113 -19.34 -7.23 0.99
C GLN A 113 -19.09 -7.65 -0.47
N LEU A 114 -17.87 -7.44 -0.98
CA LEU A 114 -17.45 -7.92 -2.31
C LEU A 114 -17.51 -9.45 -2.41
N GLU A 115 -16.91 -10.18 -1.46
CA GLU A 115 -16.97 -11.64 -1.41
C GLU A 115 -18.41 -12.17 -1.34
N LEU A 116 -19.28 -11.54 -0.54
CA LEU A 116 -20.68 -11.90 -0.44
C LEU A 116 -21.41 -11.72 -1.78
N GLN A 117 -21.13 -10.64 -2.50
CA GLN A 117 -21.69 -10.38 -3.83
C GLN A 117 -21.23 -11.42 -4.86
N GLU A 118 -19.95 -11.80 -4.86
CA GLU A 118 -19.43 -12.86 -5.73
C GLU A 118 -20.06 -14.23 -5.42
N GLN A 119 -20.18 -14.59 -4.14
CA GLN A 119 -20.81 -15.84 -3.72
C GLN A 119 -22.28 -15.93 -4.18
N LEU A 120 -23.03 -14.83 -4.08
CA LEU A 120 -24.41 -14.73 -4.57
C LEU A 120 -24.48 -14.90 -6.10
N LEU A 121 -23.63 -14.21 -6.86
CA LEU A 121 -23.54 -14.36 -8.33
C LEU A 121 -23.20 -15.81 -8.73
N ILE A 122 -22.28 -16.46 -8.02
CA ILE A 122 -21.92 -17.86 -8.21
C ILE A 122 -23.12 -18.77 -7.88
N GLN A 123 -23.90 -18.46 -6.85
CA GLN A 123 -25.11 -19.21 -6.47
C GLN A 123 -26.23 -19.08 -7.53
N GLU A 124 -26.46 -17.89 -8.09
CA GLU A 124 -27.41 -17.69 -9.19
C GLU A 124 -27.00 -18.42 -10.49
N GLN A 125 -25.70 -18.44 -10.81
CA GLN A 125 -25.19 -19.22 -11.94
C GLN A 125 -25.34 -20.73 -11.70
N LYS A 126 -25.23 -21.21 -10.46
CA LYS A 126 -25.47 -22.61 -10.09
C LYS A 126 -26.97 -22.97 -10.13
N SER A 127 -27.87 -22.12 -9.61
CA SER A 127 -29.32 -22.37 -9.63
C SER A 127 -29.88 -22.35 -11.06
N SER A 128 -29.54 -21.33 -11.85
CA SER A 128 -29.99 -21.21 -13.25
C SER A 128 -29.47 -22.34 -14.16
N ARG A 129 -28.28 -22.91 -13.87
CA ARG A 129 -27.81 -24.17 -14.49
C ARG A 129 -28.63 -25.38 -14.00
N SER A 130 -28.89 -25.49 -12.70
CA SER A 130 -29.72 -26.56 -12.12
C SER A 130 -31.11 -26.62 -12.76
N ASP A 131 -31.78 -25.48 -12.91
CA ASP A 131 -33.16 -25.44 -13.41
C ASP A 131 -33.25 -25.64 -14.93
N LYS A 132 -32.22 -25.26 -15.70
CA LYS A 132 -32.06 -25.69 -17.10
C LYS A 132 -31.94 -27.22 -17.21
N ILE A 133 -31.22 -27.87 -16.30
CA ILE A 133 -31.10 -29.35 -16.26
C ILE A 133 -32.43 -30.02 -15.84
N LYS A 134 -33.14 -29.47 -14.85
CA LYS A 134 -34.46 -29.96 -14.41
C LYS A 134 -35.52 -29.82 -15.51
N ASN A 135 -35.56 -28.70 -16.24
CA ASN A 135 -36.50 -28.55 -17.36
C ASN A 135 -36.16 -29.48 -18.53
N ARG A 136 -34.86 -29.66 -18.86
CA ARG A 136 -34.44 -30.60 -19.93
C ARG A 136 -34.79 -32.05 -19.60
N SER A 137 -34.70 -32.46 -18.34
CA SER A 137 -35.10 -33.80 -17.89
C SER A 137 -36.63 -33.97 -17.79
N ARG A 138 -37.38 -32.96 -17.33
CA ARG A 138 -38.87 -32.99 -17.39
C ARG A 138 -39.39 -33.09 -18.82
N ALA A 139 -38.77 -32.40 -19.79
CA ALA A 139 -39.13 -32.50 -21.20
C ALA A 139 -38.93 -33.93 -21.75
N GLY A 140 -37.84 -34.62 -21.38
CA GLY A 140 -37.58 -36.00 -21.80
C GLY A 140 -38.57 -37.03 -21.25
N ILE A 141 -39.13 -36.81 -20.06
CA ILE A 141 -40.06 -37.76 -19.40
C ILE A 141 -41.48 -37.71 -20.00
N ILE A 142 -41.89 -36.59 -20.59
CA ILE A 142 -43.22 -36.42 -21.20
C ILE A 142 -43.37 -37.26 -22.49
N GLY A 143 -42.27 -37.66 -23.13
CA GLY A 143 -42.28 -38.44 -24.38
C GLY A 143 -42.56 -39.94 -24.25
N LYS A 144 -42.63 -40.51 -23.03
CA LYS A 144 -42.81 -41.96 -22.81
C LYS A 144 -43.82 -42.30 -21.71
N ARG A 145 -45.11 -42.02 -21.94
CA ARG A 145 -46.20 -42.65 -21.17
C ARG A 145 -47.60 -42.58 -21.82
N LYS A 146 -47.75 -43.09 -23.06
CA LYS A 146 -49.10 -43.28 -23.63
C LYS A 146 -49.24 -44.30 -24.78
N GLN A 147 -48.83 -45.54 -24.54
CA GLN A 147 -49.44 -46.71 -25.18
C GLN A 147 -49.14 -47.96 -24.32
N ASP A 148 -49.71 -49.09 -24.74
CA ASP A 148 -49.76 -50.38 -24.05
C ASP A 148 -50.71 -50.40 -22.82
N ASP A 149 -51.12 -51.59 -22.40
CA ASP A 149 -52.15 -51.91 -21.39
C ASP A 149 -53.57 -51.34 -21.63
N LEU A 150 -54.22 -51.76 -22.74
CA LEU A 150 -55.66 -51.58 -22.92
C LEU A 150 -56.32 -52.71 -23.75
N GLU A 151 -56.26 -53.95 -23.26
CA GLU A 151 -57.09 -55.04 -23.76
C GLU A 151 -57.44 -56.05 -22.65
N GLN A 152 -58.52 -56.83 -22.85
CA GLN A 152 -59.05 -57.89 -21.97
C GLN A 152 -59.60 -57.45 -20.59
N LEU A 153 -60.92 -57.21 -20.54
CA LEU A 153 -61.87 -58.10 -19.84
C LEU A 153 -63.31 -57.57 -19.94
N ILE A 154 -64.23 -58.42 -20.40
CA ILE A 154 -65.69 -58.19 -20.35
C ILE A 154 -66.27 -59.15 -19.31
N PRO A 155 -67.09 -58.64 -18.39
CA PRO A 155 -68.39 -59.29 -18.17
C PRO A 155 -69.54 -58.27 -18.07
N GLU A 156 -70.73 -58.72 -18.51
CA GLU A 156 -71.98 -57.95 -18.47
C GLU A 156 -72.54 -57.84 -17.03
N ARG A 157 -73.29 -56.77 -16.75
CA ARG A 157 -74.45 -56.81 -15.82
C ARG A 157 -75.44 -55.68 -16.07
N GLU A 158 -76.67 -55.92 -15.65
CA GLU A 158 -77.89 -55.19 -16.05
C GLU A 158 -78.25 -54.04 -15.11
N MET A 159 -79.15 -53.14 -15.57
CA MET A 159 -80.20 -52.40 -14.83
C MET A 159 -79.85 -51.68 -13.49
N GLN A 160 -80.33 -50.47 -13.16
CA GLN A 160 -81.67 -49.91 -13.39
C GLN A 160 -81.75 -48.43 -12.93
N ASN A 161 -82.61 -47.60 -13.54
CA ASN A 161 -83.18 -46.33 -13.01
C ASN A 161 -82.19 -45.15 -12.67
N SER A 162 -82.59 -43.87 -12.58
CA SER A 162 -83.93 -43.25 -12.53
C SER A 162 -84.03 -41.84 -13.18
N THR A 163 -85.12 -41.61 -13.93
CA THR A 163 -86.01 -40.42 -13.90
C THR A 163 -85.46 -38.97 -14.06
N ILE A 164 -85.54 -38.47 -15.30
CA ILE A 164 -86.29 -37.25 -15.74
C ILE A 164 -86.40 -36.04 -14.80
N SER A 165 -85.93 -34.86 -15.25
CA SER A 165 -86.76 -33.63 -15.38
C SER A 165 -86.09 -32.57 -16.27
N SER A 166 -86.88 -31.63 -16.81
CA SER A 166 -86.46 -30.63 -17.80
C SER A 166 -86.86 -29.19 -17.43
N ILE A 167 -85.96 -28.22 -17.58
CA ILE A 167 -86.28 -26.79 -17.70
C ILE A 167 -85.39 -26.17 -18.80
N PRO A 168 -85.95 -25.44 -19.78
CA PRO A 168 -85.19 -24.72 -20.79
C PRO A 168 -85.01 -23.22 -20.44
N GLY A 169 -83.91 -22.61 -20.89
CA GLY A 169 -83.83 -21.14 -21.04
C GLY A 169 -82.48 -20.49 -20.70
N THR A 170 -81.94 -19.75 -21.67
CA THR A 170 -81.07 -18.54 -21.53
C THR A 170 -79.92 -18.54 -20.50
N GLY A 171 -78.67 -18.49 -20.99
CA GLY A 171 -77.52 -18.15 -20.12
C GLY A 171 -76.10 -18.48 -20.61
N ALA A 172 -75.86 -18.70 -21.91
CA ALA A 172 -74.52 -19.06 -22.40
C ALA A 172 -73.56 -17.84 -22.40
N PRO A 173 -72.38 -17.90 -21.76
CA PRO A 173 -71.39 -16.83 -21.79
C PRO A 173 -70.70 -16.72 -23.16
N ILE A 174 -70.29 -15.50 -23.51
CA ILE A 174 -69.75 -15.17 -24.84
C ILE A 174 -68.34 -15.75 -25.01
N LEU A 175 -68.17 -16.61 -26.02
CA LEU A 175 -66.85 -17.06 -26.48
C LEU A 175 -66.25 -16.03 -27.45
N GLN A 176 -65.03 -15.56 -27.14
CA GLN A 176 -64.25 -14.74 -28.06
C GLN A 176 -63.64 -15.59 -29.19
N PRO A 177 -63.53 -15.07 -30.42
CA PRO A 177 -63.02 -15.84 -31.55
C PRO A 177 -61.49 -16.01 -31.49
N THR A 178 -61.03 -17.21 -31.13
CA THR A 178 -59.60 -17.58 -31.24
C THR A 178 -59.11 -17.54 -32.69
N GLY A 179 -57.87 -17.09 -32.90
CA GLY A 179 -57.30 -16.81 -34.23
C GLY A 179 -57.32 -17.97 -35.24
N ARG A 180 -57.27 -17.59 -36.53
CA ARG A 180 -57.34 -18.50 -37.69
C ARG A 180 -56.30 -19.62 -37.61
N LYS A 181 -56.75 -20.89 -37.59
CA LYS A 181 -55.86 -22.04 -37.80
C LYS A 181 -55.34 -22.05 -39.24
N GLN A 182 -54.02 -22.07 -39.38
CA GLN A 182 -53.33 -22.04 -40.67
C GLN A 182 -53.50 -23.38 -41.40
N ARG A 183 -53.78 -23.36 -42.71
CA ARG A 183 -54.03 -24.58 -43.49
C ARG A 183 -52.71 -25.34 -43.71
N VAL A 184 -52.58 -26.50 -43.08
CA VAL A 184 -51.48 -27.44 -43.34
C VAL A 184 -51.55 -27.89 -44.80
N ARG A 185 -50.43 -27.75 -45.53
CA ARG A 185 -50.27 -28.36 -46.86
C ARG A 185 -49.84 -29.83 -46.67
N MET A 186 -50.42 -30.72 -47.46
CA MET A 186 -49.93 -32.10 -47.55
C MET A 186 -48.56 -32.09 -48.25
N ALA A 187 -47.67 -32.99 -47.83
CA ALA A 187 -46.38 -33.20 -48.47
C ALA A 187 -46.55 -33.55 -49.96
N SER A 188 -45.66 -32.98 -50.78
CA SER A 188 -45.55 -33.17 -52.22
C SER A 188 -45.28 -34.64 -52.57
N GLU A 189 -45.69 -35.08 -53.76
CA GLU A 189 -45.38 -36.44 -54.24
C GLU A 189 -43.87 -36.70 -54.30
N LYS A 190 -43.07 -35.66 -54.56
CA LYS A 190 -41.61 -35.75 -54.53
C LYS A 190 -41.07 -36.03 -53.11
N GLU A 191 -41.59 -35.32 -52.10
CA GLU A 191 -41.23 -35.56 -50.69
C GLU A 191 -41.65 -36.97 -50.24
N LYS A 192 -42.80 -37.48 -50.72
CA LYS A 192 -43.22 -38.87 -50.45
C LYS A 192 -42.30 -39.89 -51.11
N GLN A 193 -41.90 -39.67 -52.37
CA GLN A 193 -40.97 -40.56 -53.07
C GLN A 193 -39.58 -40.57 -52.44
N ASP A 194 -39.08 -39.43 -51.97
CA ASP A 194 -37.77 -39.36 -51.32
C ASP A 194 -37.78 -39.99 -49.92
N VAL A 195 -38.91 -39.96 -49.19
CA VAL A 195 -39.10 -40.74 -47.94
C VAL A 195 -39.17 -42.26 -48.21
N ILE A 196 -39.84 -42.69 -49.28
CA ILE A 196 -39.87 -44.12 -49.68
C ILE A 196 -38.47 -44.59 -50.07
N ARG A 197 -37.73 -43.81 -50.86
CA ARG A 197 -36.36 -44.14 -51.29
C ARG A 197 -35.41 -44.33 -50.09
N ARG A 198 -35.55 -43.50 -49.06
CA ARG A 198 -34.81 -43.60 -47.79
C ARG A 198 -35.20 -44.80 -46.91
N ALA A 199 -36.31 -45.49 -47.22
CA ALA A 199 -36.71 -46.72 -46.55
C ALA A 199 -36.26 -48.00 -47.27
N GLU A 200 -36.00 -47.92 -48.59
CA GLU A 200 -35.57 -49.07 -49.41
C GLU A 200 -34.05 -49.30 -49.40
N PHE A 201 -33.24 -48.25 -49.21
CA PHE A 201 -31.79 -48.35 -49.08
C PHE A 201 -31.30 -47.52 -47.88
N PRO A 202 -30.92 -48.16 -46.75
CA PRO A 202 -30.25 -47.47 -45.66
C PRO A 202 -28.77 -47.25 -46.04
N GLU A 203 -28.48 -46.13 -46.70
CA GLU A 203 -27.11 -45.62 -46.74
C GLU A 203 -26.70 -45.20 -45.32
N GLU A 204 -25.54 -45.64 -44.86
CA GLU A 204 -24.94 -45.18 -43.60
C GLU A 204 -24.44 -43.74 -43.80
N GLU A 205 -25.36 -42.77 -43.69
CA GLU A 205 -25.03 -41.34 -43.63
C GLU A 205 -24.16 -41.08 -42.39
N GLU A 206 -22.83 -41.26 -42.51
CA GLU A 206 -21.86 -40.75 -41.55
C GLU A 206 -22.14 -39.26 -41.34
N THR A 207 -22.60 -38.90 -40.13
CA THR A 207 -23.07 -37.54 -39.87
C THR A 207 -21.88 -36.58 -39.85
N HIS A 208 -21.55 -36.02 -41.01
CA HIS A 208 -20.58 -34.93 -41.12
C HIS A 208 -21.20 -33.67 -40.50
N ILE A 209 -21.10 -33.58 -39.17
CA ILE A 209 -21.45 -32.41 -38.39
C ILE A 209 -20.54 -31.28 -38.86
N VAL A 210 -21.08 -30.41 -39.72
CA VAL A 210 -20.50 -29.10 -39.97
C VAL A 210 -20.63 -28.32 -38.67
N TYR A 211 -19.57 -28.36 -37.86
CA TYR A 211 -19.44 -27.49 -36.70
C TYR A 211 -19.44 -26.05 -37.20
N ASP A 212 -20.56 -25.37 -37.04
CA ASP A 212 -20.64 -23.93 -37.23
C ASP A 212 -19.61 -23.28 -36.30
N LYS A 213 -18.75 -22.41 -36.84
CA LYS A 213 -17.42 -22.18 -36.27
C LYS A 213 -17.52 -21.56 -34.86
N ASN A 214 -17.27 -22.39 -33.85
CA ASN A 214 -17.28 -21.97 -32.44
C ASN A 214 -16.43 -20.71 -32.24
N VAL A 215 -17.09 -19.62 -31.89
CA VAL A 215 -16.46 -18.34 -31.53
C VAL A 215 -15.40 -18.55 -30.43
N PHE A 216 -15.65 -19.49 -29.52
CA PHE A 216 -14.71 -19.91 -28.47
C PHE A 216 -13.38 -20.48 -28.98
N ASP A 217 -13.37 -21.27 -30.06
CA ASP A 217 -12.13 -21.82 -30.62
C ASP A 217 -11.30 -20.78 -31.39
N TYR A 218 -11.95 -19.69 -31.82
CA TYR A 218 -11.29 -18.51 -32.39
C TYR A 218 -10.70 -17.63 -31.28
N LEU A 219 -11.48 -17.31 -30.23
CA LEU A 219 -10.95 -16.59 -29.05
C LEU A 219 -9.80 -17.34 -28.38
N ARG A 220 -9.89 -18.65 -28.19
CA ARG A 220 -8.83 -19.46 -27.55
C ARG A 220 -7.47 -19.35 -28.26
N LYS A 221 -7.46 -19.02 -29.55
CA LYS A 221 -6.24 -18.81 -30.35
C LYS A 221 -5.81 -17.34 -30.40
N ILE A 222 -6.76 -16.40 -30.33
CA ILE A 222 -6.48 -14.96 -30.43
C ILE A 222 -6.09 -14.35 -29.08
N VAL A 223 -6.73 -14.73 -27.98
CA VAL A 223 -6.42 -14.20 -26.63
C VAL A 223 -4.92 -14.30 -26.27
N PRO A 224 -4.22 -15.45 -26.40
CA PRO A 224 -2.79 -15.50 -26.10
C PRO A 224 -1.94 -14.64 -27.05
N VAL A 225 -2.31 -14.53 -28.33
CA VAL A 225 -1.60 -13.67 -29.31
C VAL A 225 -1.80 -12.19 -28.97
N ALA A 226 -3.02 -11.79 -28.59
CA ALA A 226 -3.33 -10.44 -28.14
C ALA A 226 -2.56 -10.07 -26.86
N LEU A 227 -2.48 -10.99 -25.89
CA LEU A 227 -1.67 -10.80 -24.67
C LEU A 227 -0.18 -10.63 -24.98
N ILE A 228 0.38 -11.43 -25.91
CA ILE A 228 1.79 -11.28 -26.34
C ILE A 228 2.01 -9.93 -27.04
N VAL A 229 1.08 -9.47 -27.88
CA VAL A 229 1.16 -8.15 -28.54
C VAL A 229 1.03 -7.00 -27.53
N LEU A 230 0.15 -7.12 -26.54
CA LEU A 230 0.01 -6.13 -25.46
C LEU A 230 1.26 -6.09 -24.56
N ALA A 231 1.83 -7.24 -24.21
CA ALA A 231 3.08 -7.31 -23.44
C ALA A 231 4.27 -6.71 -24.22
N ALA A 232 4.38 -6.99 -25.52
CA ALA A 232 5.39 -6.35 -26.38
C ALA A 232 5.16 -4.83 -26.49
N GLY A 233 3.91 -4.38 -26.60
CA GLY A 233 3.55 -2.96 -26.57
C GLY A 233 3.91 -2.28 -25.26
N ALA A 234 3.65 -2.93 -24.12
CA ALA A 234 4.00 -2.45 -22.79
C ALA A 234 5.52 -2.39 -22.57
N LEU A 235 6.30 -3.35 -23.10
CA LEU A 235 7.76 -3.32 -23.06
C LEU A 235 8.34 -2.19 -23.94
N VAL A 236 7.79 -1.95 -25.13
CA VAL A 236 8.20 -0.83 -25.99
C VAL A 236 7.82 0.52 -25.35
N TRP A 237 6.62 0.65 -24.82
CA TRP A 237 6.17 1.87 -24.13
C TRP A 237 6.98 2.12 -22.85
N GLY A 238 7.23 1.08 -22.05
CA GLY A 238 8.09 1.13 -20.87
C GLY A 238 9.53 1.49 -21.22
N GLY A 239 10.08 0.99 -22.33
CA GLY A 239 11.40 1.39 -22.82
C GLY A 239 11.46 2.87 -23.25
N ILE A 240 10.41 3.39 -23.89
CA ILE A 240 10.30 4.81 -24.24
C ILE A 240 10.13 5.69 -22.99
N ALA A 241 9.30 5.27 -22.04
CA ALA A 241 9.10 5.96 -20.77
C ALA A 241 10.38 5.97 -19.93
N LEU A 242 11.10 4.85 -19.85
CA LEU A 242 12.38 4.74 -19.15
C LEU A 242 13.48 5.58 -19.82
N ALA A 243 13.53 5.63 -21.16
CA ALA A 243 14.43 6.54 -21.88
C ALA A 243 14.11 8.00 -21.55
N GLY A 244 12.83 8.40 -21.55
CA GLY A 244 12.40 9.74 -21.13
C GLY A 244 12.74 10.05 -19.67
N PHE A 245 12.56 9.08 -18.77
CA PHE A 245 12.88 9.21 -17.35
C PHE A 245 14.39 9.37 -17.12
N ILE A 246 15.23 8.60 -17.80
CA ILE A 246 16.70 8.73 -17.78
C ILE A 246 17.12 10.09 -18.36
N SER A 247 16.49 10.55 -19.45
CA SER A 247 16.75 11.90 -19.99
C SER A 247 16.32 13.02 -19.02
N SER A 248 15.23 12.86 -18.28
CA SER A 248 14.80 13.83 -17.26
C SER A 248 15.69 13.84 -16.02
N ARG A 249 16.23 12.67 -15.60
CA ARG A 249 17.19 12.58 -14.50
C ARG A 249 18.53 13.27 -14.81
N ASN A 250 18.88 13.40 -16.09
CA ASN A 250 20.14 14.01 -16.53
C ASN A 250 20.01 15.48 -16.97
N SER A 251 18.92 16.15 -16.57
CA SER A 251 18.63 17.56 -16.83
C SER A 251 18.06 18.24 -15.58
N GLY A 252 18.88 18.43 -14.55
CA GLY A 252 18.51 19.19 -13.36
C GLY A 252 18.23 20.66 -13.72
N PRO A 253 16.98 21.16 -13.64
CA PRO A 253 16.57 22.43 -14.26
C PRO A 253 16.94 23.68 -13.44
N ASP A 254 18.03 23.60 -12.68
CA ASP A 254 18.34 24.57 -11.63
C ASP A 254 19.86 24.74 -11.39
N THR A 255 20.74 23.84 -11.88
CA THR A 255 22.20 24.01 -11.69
C THR A 255 22.72 25.25 -12.40
N GLN A 256 22.30 25.48 -13.64
CA GLN A 256 22.71 26.64 -14.43
C GLN A 256 22.05 27.95 -13.95
N ALA A 257 20.81 27.88 -13.44
CA ALA A 257 20.14 29.03 -12.83
C ALA A 257 20.77 29.43 -11.49
N ARG A 258 21.16 28.45 -10.65
CA ARG A 258 21.94 28.68 -9.43
C ARG A 258 23.33 29.22 -9.73
N LEU A 259 23.98 28.77 -10.82
CA LEU A 259 25.27 29.31 -11.27
C LEU A 259 25.13 30.78 -11.67
N GLU A 260 24.19 31.11 -12.55
CA GLU A 260 23.92 32.48 -13.01
C GLU A 260 23.52 33.40 -11.84
N TRP A 261 22.75 32.87 -10.88
CA TRP A 261 22.42 33.58 -9.64
C TRP A 261 23.64 33.79 -8.73
N LEU A 262 24.51 32.78 -8.56
CA LEU A 262 25.75 32.89 -7.78
C LEU A 262 26.73 33.87 -8.42
N GLU A 263 26.95 33.80 -9.74
CA GLU A 263 27.83 34.72 -10.48
C GLU A 263 27.31 36.17 -10.37
N THR A 264 25.99 36.37 -10.51
CA THR A 264 25.36 37.68 -10.25
C THR A 264 25.58 38.11 -8.79
N LYS A 265 25.37 37.21 -7.82
CA LYS A 265 25.37 37.54 -6.39
C LYS A 265 26.76 37.83 -5.84
N LEU A 266 27.79 37.12 -6.33
CA LEU A 266 29.19 37.43 -6.06
C LEU A 266 29.60 38.72 -6.77
N GLY A 267 29.10 38.98 -7.98
CA GLY A 267 29.31 40.24 -8.69
C GLY A 267 28.81 41.46 -7.90
N ASP A 268 27.58 41.40 -7.39
CA ASP A 268 26.99 42.41 -6.50
C ASP A 268 27.82 42.65 -5.22
N MET A 269 28.62 41.68 -4.78
CA MET A 269 29.43 41.73 -3.55
C MET A 269 30.90 42.09 -3.80
N ALA A 270 31.36 42.05 -5.05
CA ALA A 270 32.74 42.32 -5.43
C ALA A 270 33.08 43.83 -5.47
N ASP A 271 32.07 44.71 -5.54
CA ASP A 271 32.24 46.16 -5.39
C ASP A 271 32.63 46.56 -3.94
N ASP A 272 32.28 45.74 -2.94
CA ASP A 272 32.56 45.99 -1.50
C ASP A 272 33.66 45.08 -0.91
N ASN A 273 34.16 44.07 -1.63
CA ASN A 273 35.17 43.12 -1.11
C ASN A 273 36.18 42.64 -2.18
N ASP A 274 37.44 43.07 -2.04
CA ASP A 274 38.58 42.72 -2.90
C ASP A 274 38.85 41.21 -3.00
N GLU A 275 38.58 40.42 -1.95
CA GLU A 275 38.81 38.97 -1.96
C GLU A 275 37.79 38.22 -2.83
N VAL A 276 36.53 38.70 -2.84
CA VAL A 276 35.47 38.17 -3.72
C VAL A 276 35.75 38.55 -5.17
N LEU A 277 36.23 39.78 -5.41
CA LEU A 277 36.70 40.22 -6.73
C LEU A 277 37.84 39.33 -7.26
N ALA A 278 38.81 38.99 -6.41
CA ALA A 278 39.92 38.12 -6.78
C ALA A 278 39.46 36.69 -7.13
N LEU A 279 38.56 36.10 -6.34
CA LEU A 279 37.95 34.80 -6.61
C LEU A 279 37.18 34.78 -7.94
N LEU A 280 36.41 35.82 -8.24
CA LEU A 280 35.71 35.96 -9.52
C LEU A 280 36.66 36.07 -10.70
N GLN A 281 37.81 36.75 -10.56
CA GLN A 281 38.81 36.85 -11.63
C GLN A 281 39.50 35.52 -11.90
N ASP A 282 39.87 34.77 -10.84
CA ASP A 282 40.48 33.44 -10.97
C ASP A 282 39.51 32.46 -11.66
N TYR A 283 38.27 32.37 -11.17
CA TYR A 283 37.19 31.57 -11.77
C TYR A 283 36.93 31.92 -13.25
N ASN A 284 36.84 33.21 -13.59
CA ASN A 284 36.68 33.63 -14.99
C ASN A 284 37.88 33.24 -15.86
N SER A 285 39.10 33.30 -15.33
CA SER A 285 40.31 32.88 -16.06
C SER A 285 40.39 31.37 -16.28
N TYR A 286 39.82 30.58 -15.36
CA TYR A 286 39.73 29.13 -15.46
C TYR A 286 38.67 28.67 -16.48
N ILE A 287 37.51 29.33 -16.52
CA ILE A 287 36.44 29.00 -17.50
C ILE A 287 36.72 29.59 -18.89
N ASN A 288 37.26 30.81 -18.97
CA ASN A 288 37.58 31.49 -20.23
C ASN A 288 39.10 31.75 -20.36
N PRO A 289 39.94 30.71 -20.49
CA PRO A 289 41.37 30.89 -20.72
C PRO A 289 41.58 31.63 -22.06
N PRO A 290 42.47 32.63 -22.12
CA PRO A 290 42.66 33.43 -23.33
C PRO A 290 43.26 32.59 -24.47
N ASP A 291 42.67 32.72 -25.67
CA ASP A 291 43.04 31.98 -26.88
C ASP A 291 44.52 32.13 -27.28
N THR A 292 45.39 31.23 -26.81
CA THR A 292 46.74 31.04 -27.33
C THR A 292 46.82 29.72 -28.10
N GLY A 293 46.73 29.81 -29.43
CA GLY A 293 46.62 28.64 -30.30
C GLY A 293 47.84 27.71 -30.31
N SER A 294 47.55 26.41 -30.28
CA SER A 294 48.38 25.24 -30.65
C SER A 294 49.90 25.44 -30.81
N THR A 295 50.68 24.84 -29.90
CA THR A 295 51.94 24.14 -30.26
C THR A 295 52.20 23.00 -29.27
N SER A 296 52.42 21.79 -29.79
CA SER A 296 52.89 20.64 -29.01
C SER A 296 54.42 20.64 -28.96
N ALA A 297 55.00 20.75 -27.77
CA ALA A 297 56.43 20.59 -27.52
C ALA A 297 56.70 19.89 -26.17
N ASN A 298 57.88 19.31 -26.03
CA ASN A 298 58.24 18.42 -24.92
C ASN A 298 59.38 18.99 -24.05
N ALA A 299 59.38 18.59 -22.77
CA ALA A 299 60.49 18.61 -21.82
C ALA A 299 61.12 19.95 -21.36
N GLY A 300 61.17 20.14 -20.03
CA GLY A 300 62.40 20.54 -19.34
C GLY A 300 62.42 21.85 -18.54
N GLN A 301 62.45 21.71 -17.20
CA GLN A 301 63.13 22.57 -16.20
C GLN A 301 63.11 21.76 -14.88
N THR A 302 64.22 21.35 -14.26
CA THR A 302 65.35 22.08 -13.62
C THR A 302 65.00 22.78 -12.31
N GLU A 303 65.53 22.21 -11.22
CA GLU A 303 65.92 22.83 -9.94
C GLU A 303 66.57 24.22 -10.12
N PRO A 304 66.51 25.13 -9.10
CA PRO A 304 67.40 24.96 -7.93
C PRO A 304 66.86 25.39 -6.53
N THR A 305 67.45 24.74 -5.52
CA THR A 305 68.02 25.27 -4.24
C THR A 305 67.80 26.76 -3.88
N THR A 306 67.59 27.19 -2.62
CA THR A 306 68.00 26.67 -1.26
C THR A 306 66.95 27.15 -0.19
N VAL A 307 67.08 27.29 1.15
CA VAL A 307 68.20 27.44 2.14
C VAL A 307 67.90 26.73 3.48
N VAL A 308 68.95 26.13 4.07
CA VAL A 308 69.29 25.82 5.49
C VAL A 308 68.49 26.64 6.55
N SER A 309 67.96 26.07 7.65
CA SER A 309 68.78 25.59 8.79
C SER A 309 68.10 24.64 9.77
N THR A 310 68.78 23.52 10.07
CA THR A 310 68.60 22.73 11.30
C THR A 310 69.84 22.88 12.20
N THR A 311 69.72 22.53 13.48
CA THR A 311 70.88 22.37 14.37
C THR A 311 70.61 21.22 15.33
N THR A 312 71.49 20.23 15.33
CA THR A 312 71.42 19.07 16.23
C THR A 312 72.83 18.60 16.51
N THR A 313 73.21 18.58 17.79
CA THR A 313 74.44 17.95 18.27
C THR A 313 74.12 17.12 19.51
N GLN A 314 74.12 15.79 19.34
CA GLN A 314 74.16 14.83 20.44
C GLN A 314 75.57 14.83 21.06
N PRO A 315 75.75 14.39 22.33
CA PRO A 315 76.24 13.01 22.50
C PRO A 315 75.85 12.28 23.81
N THR A 316 75.52 10.98 23.66
CA THR A 316 76.05 9.85 24.47
C THR A 316 75.63 9.61 25.94
N THR A 317 75.29 8.33 26.24
CA THR A 317 75.12 7.67 27.57
C THR A 317 73.98 8.17 28.48
N GLU A 318 73.34 7.36 29.34
CA GLU A 318 73.51 5.95 29.77
C GLU A 318 72.10 5.29 29.97
N PRO A 319 71.95 3.95 30.04
CA PRO A 319 70.64 3.32 30.23
C PRO A 319 70.28 3.20 31.72
N THR A 320 69.12 3.70 32.13
CA THR A 320 68.53 3.44 33.46
C THR A 320 67.14 2.86 33.33
N THR A 321 66.91 1.72 33.99
CA THR A 321 65.60 1.07 34.08
C THR A 321 64.68 1.86 35.02
N THR A 322 63.59 2.40 34.48
CA THR A 322 62.39 2.74 35.27
C THR A 322 61.19 1.99 34.68
N ALA A 323 60.33 1.46 35.55
CA ALA A 323 59.09 0.79 35.18
C ALA A 323 58.12 1.76 34.47
N PRO A 324 57.13 1.26 33.70
CA PRO A 324 56.08 2.12 33.18
C PRO A 324 55.33 2.80 34.33
N THR A 325 55.35 4.13 34.34
CA THR A 325 54.45 4.91 35.18
C THR A 325 53.06 4.81 34.57
N GLU A 326 52.15 4.10 35.22
CA GLU A 326 50.73 4.14 34.89
C GLU A 326 50.20 5.55 35.22
N THR A 327 50.05 6.39 34.19
CA THR A 327 49.37 7.68 34.31
C THR A 327 47.91 7.41 34.65
N THR A 328 47.61 7.38 35.95
CA THR A 328 46.25 7.23 36.45
C THR A 328 45.48 8.51 36.12
N ILE A 329 44.68 8.46 35.05
CA ILE A 329 43.73 9.51 34.69
C ILE A 329 42.75 9.67 35.87
N SER A 330 42.44 10.91 36.26
CA SER A 330 41.41 11.18 37.26
C SER A 330 40.04 10.76 36.75
N GLN A 331 39.20 10.18 37.63
CA GLN A 331 37.83 9.78 37.29
C GLN A 331 37.05 10.92 36.62
N GLU A 332 37.23 12.14 37.12
CA GLU A 332 36.65 13.39 36.62
C GLU A 332 37.01 13.71 35.15
N GLU A 333 38.27 13.47 34.73
CA GLU A 333 38.70 13.70 33.33
C GLU A 333 38.25 12.55 32.42
N LEU A 334 38.14 11.32 32.96
CA LEU A 334 37.58 10.17 32.25
C LEU A 334 36.07 10.34 32.00
N ASP A 335 35.31 10.81 33.00
CA ASP A 335 33.88 11.05 32.88
C ASP A 335 33.58 12.22 31.93
N LYS A 336 34.47 13.22 31.88
CA LYS A 336 34.43 14.29 30.87
C LYS A 336 34.69 13.74 29.45
N GLN A 337 35.69 12.88 29.25
CA GLN A 337 35.93 12.24 27.94
C GLN A 337 34.76 11.33 27.51
N LYS A 338 34.10 10.65 28.45
CA LYS A 338 32.85 9.93 28.17
C LYS A 338 31.73 10.87 27.71
N LEU A 339 31.59 12.03 28.34
CA LEU A 339 30.56 13.02 27.99
C LEU A 339 30.79 13.63 26.59
N GLU A 340 32.04 13.95 26.27
CA GLU A 340 32.47 14.43 24.95
C GLU A 340 32.12 13.41 23.85
N GLN A 341 32.52 12.14 24.03
CA GLN A 341 32.17 11.05 23.09
C GLN A 341 30.66 10.76 23.00
N ALA A 342 29.91 10.98 24.09
CA ALA A 342 28.45 10.87 24.07
C ALA A 342 27.79 12.03 23.28
N PHE A 343 28.37 13.23 23.32
CA PHE A 343 27.89 14.37 22.56
C PHE A 343 28.16 14.23 21.05
N ASP A 344 29.32 13.70 20.66
CA ASP A 344 29.64 13.39 19.26
C ASP A 344 28.63 12.39 18.67
N LYS A 345 28.40 11.28 19.37
CA LYS A 345 27.40 10.26 18.98
C LYS A 345 25.96 10.81 18.95
N TYR A 346 25.61 11.70 19.88
CA TYR A 346 24.29 12.35 19.87
C TYR A 346 24.12 13.23 18.63
N SER A 347 25.17 13.95 18.24
CA SER A 347 25.17 14.80 17.04
C SER A 347 25.02 13.95 15.77
N GLU A 348 25.75 12.83 15.67
CA GLU A 348 25.62 11.84 14.57
C GLU A 348 24.18 11.28 14.49
N ALA A 349 23.60 10.86 15.62
CA ALA A 349 22.21 10.40 15.67
C ALA A 349 21.18 11.49 15.31
N PHE A 350 21.44 12.75 15.70
CA PHE A 350 20.60 13.89 15.35
C PHE A 350 20.65 14.20 13.84
N GLU A 351 21.79 14.07 13.17
CA GLU A 351 21.85 14.17 11.70
C GLU A 351 21.11 13.00 11.01
N MET A 352 21.30 11.78 11.51
CA MET A 352 20.70 10.57 10.92
C MET A 352 19.18 10.46 11.09
N GLN A 353 18.57 11.17 12.06
CA GLN A 353 17.15 11.05 12.46
C GLN A 353 16.10 11.12 11.32
N ASN A 354 16.45 11.73 10.17
CA ASN A 354 15.56 11.90 9.02
C ASN A 354 15.90 10.98 7.83
N ASN A 355 17.03 10.28 7.86
CA ASN A 355 17.53 9.44 6.78
C ASN A 355 17.60 7.95 7.16
N ASP A 356 18.03 7.65 8.40
CA ASP A 356 17.93 6.32 9.00
C ASP A 356 17.47 6.44 10.46
N GLN A 357 16.16 6.32 10.65
CA GLN A 357 15.52 6.39 11.96
C GLN A 357 15.84 5.17 12.84
N VAL A 358 16.10 4.01 12.22
CA VAL A 358 16.32 2.76 12.94
C VAL A 358 17.71 2.74 13.56
N GLU A 359 18.73 3.15 12.81
CA GLU A 359 20.09 3.24 13.36
C GLU A 359 20.22 4.42 14.34
N ALA A 360 19.59 5.57 14.06
CA ALA A 360 19.52 6.68 15.01
C ALA A 360 18.85 6.27 16.35
N ALA A 361 17.75 5.50 16.31
CA ALA A 361 17.10 5.00 17.52
C ALA A 361 18.02 4.07 18.34
N LYS A 362 18.75 3.15 17.69
CA LYS A 362 19.73 2.27 18.37
C LYS A 362 20.85 3.07 19.03
N MET A 363 21.44 4.03 18.33
CA MET A 363 22.51 4.88 18.87
C MET A 363 22.04 5.68 20.08
N LEU A 364 20.82 6.21 20.05
CA LEU A 364 20.22 6.92 21.17
C LEU A 364 19.91 6.00 22.37
N GLN A 365 19.52 4.75 22.12
CA GLN A 365 19.35 3.74 23.17
C GLN A 365 20.70 3.35 23.82
N GLU A 366 21.78 3.23 23.02
CA GLU A 366 23.15 3.03 23.54
C GLU A 366 23.61 4.26 24.36
N LEU A 367 23.26 5.47 23.93
CA LEU A 367 23.53 6.71 24.66
C LEU A 367 22.80 6.77 26.00
N GLN A 368 21.51 6.44 26.07
CA GLN A 368 20.77 6.36 27.34
C GLN A 368 21.47 5.43 28.35
N ILE A 369 21.96 4.28 27.89
CA ILE A 369 22.67 3.30 28.74
C ILE A 369 24.04 3.84 29.18
N THR A 370 24.86 4.36 28.26
CA THR A 370 26.22 4.83 28.57
C THR A 370 26.24 6.12 29.39
N MET A 371 25.30 7.03 29.13
CA MET A 371 25.15 8.27 29.91
C MET A 371 24.64 8.04 31.33
N ALA A 372 23.95 6.92 31.61
CA ALA A 372 23.52 6.59 32.97
C ALA A 372 24.68 6.38 33.96
N GLU A 373 25.90 6.10 33.46
CA GLU A 373 27.12 6.05 34.29
C GLU A 373 27.70 7.43 34.63
N ILE A 374 27.37 8.48 33.86
CA ILE A 374 28.01 9.80 33.95
C ILE A 374 27.30 10.66 35.02
N PRO A 375 28.01 11.25 36.00
CA PRO A 375 27.41 12.15 36.98
C PRO A 375 26.71 13.36 36.35
N ASP A 376 25.56 13.77 36.88
CA ASP A 376 24.75 14.89 36.36
C ASP A 376 25.45 16.27 36.46
N GLU A 377 26.46 16.37 37.32
CA GLU A 377 27.28 17.58 37.52
C GLU A 377 28.44 17.68 36.51
N THR A 378 28.72 16.63 35.73
CA THR A 378 29.81 16.64 34.73
C THR A 378 29.47 17.59 33.58
N THR A 379 30.38 18.52 33.29
CA THR A 379 30.27 19.49 32.19
C THR A 379 31.47 19.43 31.26
N PHE A 380 31.24 19.65 29.96
CA PHE A 380 32.31 19.97 29.00
C PHE A 380 31.96 21.24 28.22
N MET A 381 32.97 21.86 27.62
CA MET A 381 32.82 23.07 26.80
C MET A 381 32.96 22.66 25.34
N THR A 382 32.00 23.02 24.49
CA THR A 382 32.10 22.73 23.06
C THR A 382 32.99 23.77 22.38
N ASP A 383 33.99 23.33 21.61
CA ASP A 383 34.76 24.18 20.70
C ASP A 383 33.92 24.56 19.45
N ALA A 384 32.78 25.24 19.67
CA ALA A 384 31.91 25.74 18.62
C ALA A 384 32.45 27.08 18.08
N PRO A 385 33.02 27.14 16.86
CA PRO A 385 33.83 28.27 16.42
C PRO A 385 33.05 29.57 16.16
N ASP A 386 31.72 29.49 16.03
CA ASP A 386 30.83 30.61 15.65
C ASP A 386 29.88 31.04 16.78
N ALA A 387 30.06 30.57 18.02
CA ALA A 387 29.22 30.94 19.17
C ALA A 387 29.76 32.18 19.91
N GLU A 388 28.92 33.21 20.11
CA GLU A 388 29.32 34.42 20.86
C GLU A 388 29.44 34.21 22.38
N ASP A 389 28.88 33.11 22.91
CA ASP A 389 28.97 32.67 24.32
C ASP A 389 29.55 31.24 24.40
N GLU A 390 30.41 30.97 25.39
CA GLU A 390 31.01 29.64 25.63
C GLU A 390 29.94 28.61 26.06
N ALA A 391 29.45 27.81 25.10
CA ALA A 391 28.42 26.79 25.33
C ALA A 391 28.95 25.64 26.21
N THR A 392 28.72 25.74 27.52
CA THR A 392 29.01 24.69 28.49
C THR A 392 27.85 23.70 28.55
N ILE A 393 28.06 22.48 28.06
CA ILE A 393 27.07 21.41 28.07
C ILE A 393 27.24 20.57 29.35
N SER A 394 26.14 20.33 30.05
CA SER A 394 26.09 19.36 31.17
C SER A 394 25.58 18.01 30.69
N SER A 395 26.05 16.94 31.33
CA SER A 395 25.51 15.59 31.14
C SER A 395 24.01 15.52 31.42
N ALA A 396 23.49 16.28 32.40
CA ALA A 396 22.07 16.37 32.70
C ALA A 396 21.24 16.97 31.54
N GLN A 397 21.76 18.01 30.88
CA GLN A 397 21.12 18.58 29.69
C GLN A 397 21.13 17.58 28.54
N LEU A 398 22.30 17.00 28.24
CA LEU A 398 22.43 16.05 27.13
C LEU A 398 21.60 14.77 27.34
N LYS A 399 21.40 14.30 28.58
CA LYS A 399 20.43 13.21 28.89
C LYS A 399 19.01 13.61 28.49
N SER A 400 18.57 14.81 28.87
CA SER A 400 17.24 15.33 28.50
C SER A 400 17.07 15.49 26.98
N ASP A 401 18.12 15.86 26.27
CA ASP A 401 18.09 16.03 24.81
C ASP A 401 18.09 14.67 24.09
N VAL A 402 18.88 13.70 24.56
CA VAL A 402 18.85 12.29 24.12
C VAL A 402 17.47 11.67 24.34
N ASP A 403 16.87 11.82 25.52
CA ASP A 403 15.53 11.30 25.83
C ASP A 403 14.44 11.95 24.94
N SER A 404 14.51 13.27 24.75
CA SER A 404 13.60 14.01 23.88
C SER A 404 13.70 13.55 22.42
N LEU A 405 14.93 13.39 21.91
CA LEU A 405 15.16 12.92 20.54
C LEU A 405 14.73 11.45 20.38
N PHE A 406 15.12 10.57 21.33
CA PHE A 406 14.75 9.16 21.33
C PHE A 406 13.22 9.00 21.29
N SER A 407 12.48 9.72 22.14
CA SER A 407 11.01 9.64 22.15
C SER A 407 10.34 10.04 20.82
N THR A 408 11.01 10.85 19.98
CA THR A 408 10.53 11.26 18.66
C THR A 408 10.96 10.29 17.55
N VAL A 409 12.18 9.76 17.64
CA VAL A 409 12.77 8.87 16.62
C VAL A 409 12.30 7.43 16.79
N ALA A 410 12.21 6.92 18.03
CA ALA A 410 11.82 5.55 18.35
C ALA A 410 10.43 5.18 17.80
N VAL A 411 9.44 6.07 17.91
CA VAL A 411 8.07 5.85 17.38
C VAL A 411 8.09 5.63 15.86
N ARG A 412 8.90 6.42 15.14
CA ARG A 412 9.04 6.32 13.67
C ARG A 412 9.86 5.10 13.25
N ALA A 413 10.94 4.83 13.98
CA ALA A 413 11.78 3.64 13.79
C ALA A 413 10.97 2.35 13.99
N ALA A 414 10.19 2.28 15.07
CA ALA A 414 9.30 1.16 15.37
C ALA A 414 8.20 1.00 14.30
N ASP A 415 7.68 2.07 13.70
CA ASP A 415 6.76 1.95 12.56
C ASP A 415 7.45 1.41 11.30
N SER A 416 8.62 1.95 10.95
CA SER A 416 9.41 1.48 9.80
C SER A 416 9.72 -0.02 9.90
N LEU A 417 10.11 -0.48 11.10
CA LEU A 417 10.33 -1.89 11.41
C LEU A 417 9.03 -2.71 11.42
N ARG A 418 7.92 -2.19 11.97
CA ARG A 418 6.60 -2.83 11.92
C ARG A 418 6.13 -3.06 10.48
N LEU A 419 6.41 -2.13 9.57
CA LEU A 419 6.08 -2.23 8.14
C LEU A 419 7.00 -3.22 7.41
N SER A 420 8.31 -3.20 7.70
CA SER A 420 9.29 -4.15 7.16
C SER A 420 8.98 -5.59 7.61
N GLY A 421 8.86 -5.81 8.93
CA GLY A 421 8.48 -7.08 9.53
C GLY A 421 7.13 -7.58 9.02
N ARG A 422 6.18 -6.69 8.69
CA ARG A 422 4.91 -7.09 8.06
C ARG A 422 5.09 -7.61 6.64
N ALA A 423 5.93 -6.96 5.83
CA ALA A 423 6.24 -7.41 4.48
C ALA A 423 6.98 -8.77 4.50
N LEU A 424 7.85 -9.00 5.48
CA LEU A 424 8.52 -10.30 5.70
C LEU A 424 7.52 -11.38 6.18
N PHE A 425 6.63 -11.04 7.11
CA PHE A 425 5.58 -11.94 7.61
C PHE A 425 4.62 -12.39 6.50
N ASP A 426 4.17 -11.45 5.66
CA ASP A 426 3.27 -11.76 4.53
C ASP A 426 4.01 -12.54 3.41
N GLN A 427 5.34 -12.57 3.40
CA GLN A 427 6.19 -13.46 2.58
C GLN A 427 6.49 -14.82 3.25
N SER A 428 6.04 -15.05 4.49
CA SER A 428 6.35 -16.22 5.33
C SER A 428 7.82 -16.35 5.76
N GLU A 429 8.58 -15.25 5.78
CA GLU A 429 9.91 -15.20 6.39
C GLU A 429 9.78 -14.82 7.87
N PHE A 430 9.36 -15.78 8.69
CA PHE A 430 8.94 -15.50 10.07
C PHE A 430 10.10 -15.18 11.03
N GLU A 431 11.29 -15.73 10.80
CA GLU A 431 12.48 -15.42 11.60
C GLU A 431 12.96 -13.97 11.40
N THR A 432 13.06 -13.50 10.16
CA THR A 432 13.46 -12.11 9.85
C THR A 432 12.36 -11.11 10.20
N ALA A 433 11.09 -11.48 9.99
CA ALA A 433 9.96 -10.69 10.50
C ALA A 433 10.01 -10.53 12.03
N LEU A 434 10.36 -11.59 12.76
CA LEU A 434 10.50 -11.56 14.21
C LEU A 434 11.64 -10.63 14.66
N GLU A 435 12.79 -10.63 13.98
CA GLU A 435 13.89 -9.70 14.29
C GLU A 435 13.44 -8.23 14.20
N ASP A 436 12.76 -7.85 13.12
CA ASP A 436 12.19 -6.51 12.93
C ASP A 436 11.13 -6.18 14.00
N TYR A 437 10.19 -7.09 14.27
CA TYR A 437 9.12 -6.87 15.25
C TYR A 437 9.63 -6.80 16.70
N LEU A 438 10.65 -7.60 17.07
CA LEU A 438 11.29 -7.52 18.39
C LEU A 438 12.03 -6.20 18.58
N LEU A 439 12.73 -5.72 17.55
CA LEU A 439 13.39 -4.42 17.60
C LEU A 439 12.36 -3.29 17.72
N ALA A 440 11.29 -3.33 16.92
CA ALA A 440 10.17 -2.39 17.03
C ALA A 440 9.55 -2.37 18.44
N PHE A 441 9.30 -3.56 19.03
CA PHE A 441 8.75 -3.69 20.37
C PHE A 441 9.71 -3.18 21.46
N SER A 442 11.03 -3.27 21.25
CA SER A 442 12.03 -2.74 22.17
C SER A 442 12.19 -1.22 22.12
N LEU A 443 11.73 -0.58 21.04
CA LEU A 443 11.79 0.87 20.83
C LEU A 443 10.49 1.56 21.25
N ASP A 444 9.34 0.99 20.89
CA ASP A 444 8.01 1.46 21.31
C ASP A 444 7.06 0.25 21.50
N PRO A 445 6.96 -0.30 22.73
CA PRO A 445 6.13 -1.46 23.05
C PRO A 445 4.63 -1.26 22.78
N ASP A 446 4.16 -0.02 22.91
CA ASP A 446 2.75 0.34 22.86
C ASP A 446 2.30 0.78 21.46
N ASN A 447 3.25 0.87 20.52
CA ASN A 447 3.02 1.36 19.17
C ASN A 447 1.89 0.61 18.45
N TYR A 448 1.07 1.36 17.74
CA TYR A 448 -0.16 0.88 17.09
C TYR A 448 -1.06 0.04 18.03
N ARG A 449 -1.16 0.44 19.31
CA ARG A 449 -1.99 -0.19 20.35
C ARG A 449 -1.72 -1.70 20.49
N GLY A 450 -0.44 -2.05 20.55
CA GLY A 450 0.02 -3.44 20.69
C GLY A 450 0.00 -4.26 19.39
N ASN A 451 -0.15 -3.65 18.22
CA ASN A 451 -0.01 -4.35 16.94
C ASN A 451 1.37 -5.03 16.83
N VAL A 452 2.43 -4.33 17.22
CA VAL A 452 3.80 -4.84 17.22
C VAL A 452 3.94 -6.08 18.10
N ALA A 453 3.42 -6.03 19.34
CA ALA A 453 3.39 -7.18 20.25
C ALA A 453 2.56 -8.35 19.69
N TYR A 454 1.36 -8.07 19.14
CA TYR A 454 0.54 -9.11 18.49
C TYR A 454 1.30 -9.81 17.36
N TYR A 455 2.07 -9.07 16.56
CA TYR A 455 2.87 -9.65 15.49
C TYR A 455 4.15 -10.36 15.97
N CYS A 456 4.80 -9.93 17.06
CA CYS A 456 5.83 -10.72 17.75
C CYS A 456 5.27 -12.11 18.12
N GLY A 457 4.13 -12.13 18.83
CA GLY A 457 3.43 -13.36 19.21
C GLY A 457 3.03 -14.22 18.00
N ARG A 458 2.62 -13.59 16.88
CA ARG A 458 2.33 -14.33 15.63
C ARG A 458 3.57 -14.94 15.01
N CYS A 459 4.70 -14.25 14.93
CA CYS A 459 5.92 -14.82 14.35
C CYS A 459 6.37 -16.05 15.16
N TYR A 460 6.45 -15.93 16.50
CA TYR A 460 6.72 -17.07 17.37
C TYR A 460 5.68 -18.20 17.20
N GLN A 461 4.39 -17.89 17.01
CA GLN A 461 3.35 -18.88 16.77
C GLN A 461 3.55 -19.64 15.44
N GLU A 462 3.84 -18.95 14.33
CA GLU A 462 4.09 -19.64 13.04
C GLU A 462 5.43 -20.44 13.06
N LEU A 463 6.37 -20.08 13.96
CA LEU A 463 7.62 -20.79 14.25
C LEU A 463 7.47 -21.95 15.26
N GLU A 464 6.24 -22.30 15.67
CA GLU A 464 5.89 -23.30 16.71
C GLU A 464 6.48 -23.03 18.12
N GLN A 465 6.98 -21.82 18.38
CA GLN A 465 7.57 -21.36 19.65
C GLN A 465 6.49 -20.78 20.57
N PHE A 466 5.59 -21.65 21.05
CA PHE A 466 4.37 -21.21 21.73
C PHE A 466 4.58 -20.63 23.14
N ASP A 467 5.60 -21.09 23.88
CA ASP A 467 5.94 -20.55 25.20
C ASP A 467 6.50 -19.12 25.07
N GLU A 468 7.26 -18.84 24.01
CA GLU A 468 7.77 -17.52 23.65
C GLU A 468 6.68 -16.61 23.04
N ALA A 469 5.76 -17.16 22.25
CA ALA A 469 4.63 -16.41 21.67
C ALA A 469 3.66 -15.85 22.71
N LYS A 470 3.42 -16.64 23.78
CA LYS A 470 2.42 -16.36 24.81
C LYS A 470 2.55 -14.98 25.48
N PRO A 471 3.69 -14.56 26.06
CA PRO A 471 3.80 -13.29 26.79
C PRO A 471 3.46 -12.07 25.92
N TYR A 472 3.75 -12.10 24.61
CA TYR A 472 3.39 -11.00 23.71
C TYR A 472 1.88 -10.92 23.47
N PHE A 473 1.18 -12.05 23.37
CA PHE A 473 -0.29 -12.04 23.32
C PHE A 473 -0.91 -11.62 24.66
N GLU A 474 -0.33 -12.02 25.79
CA GLU A 474 -0.78 -11.57 27.12
C GLU A 474 -0.58 -10.06 27.28
N TYR A 475 0.56 -9.49 26.83
CA TYR A 475 0.80 -8.05 26.79
C TYR A 475 -0.31 -7.27 26.06
N VAL A 476 -0.79 -7.79 24.92
CA VAL A 476 -1.88 -7.17 24.14
C VAL A 476 -3.22 -7.25 24.87
N VAL A 477 -3.50 -8.37 25.53
CA VAL A 477 -4.74 -8.55 26.31
C VAL A 477 -4.76 -7.65 27.56
N GLU A 478 -3.62 -7.48 28.24
CA GLU A 478 -3.53 -6.70 29.47
C GLU A 478 -3.48 -5.19 29.23
N ASN A 479 -2.70 -4.71 28.26
CA ASN A 479 -2.50 -3.28 28.02
C ASN A 479 -3.53 -2.69 27.04
N PHE A 480 -4.06 -3.49 26.10
CA PHE A 480 -5.03 -3.03 25.10
C PHE A 480 -6.38 -3.79 25.14
N PRO A 481 -7.02 -4.01 26.31
CA PRO A 481 -8.18 -4.89 26.48
C PRO A 481 -9.44 -4.45 25.71
N ASN A 482 -9.49 -3.20 25.22
CA ASN A 482 -10.60 -2.67 24.41
C ASN A 482 -10.34 -2.77 22.88
N SER A 483 -9.17 -3.25 22.46
CA SER A 483 -8.82 -3.42 21.04
C SER A 483 -9.38 -4.73 20.47
N GLU A 484 -9.58 -4.80 19.15
CA GLU A 484 -9.85 -6.09 18.50
C GLU A 484 -8.65 -7.05 18.63
N LEU A 485 -7.43 -6.50 18.66
CA LEU A 485 -6.18 -7.25 18.83
C LEU A 485 -6.17 -8.07 20.14
N ALA A 486 -6.70 -7.56 21.24
CA ALA A 486 -6.85 -8.33 22.48
C ALA A 486 -7.79 -9.54 22.31
N GLY A 487 -8.88 -9.38 21.53
CA GLY A 487 -9.76 -10.48 21.17
C GLY A 487 -9.07 -11.56 20.32
N TYR A 488 -8.26 -11.14 19.33
CA TYR A 488 -7.48 -12.06 18.51
C TYR A 488 -6.34 -12.72 19.30
N ALA A 489 -5.62 -11.99 20.15
CA ALA A 489 -4.55 -12.47 21.02
C ALA A 489 -5.05 -13.51 22.02
N ALA A 490 -6.14 -13.23 22.75
CA ALA A 490 -6.78 -14.20 23.64
C ALA A 490 -7.20 -15.48 22.89
N SER A 491 -7.70 -15.34 21.65
CA SER A 491 -8.01 -16.48 20.78
C SER A 491 -6.76 -17.28 20.39
N ARG A 492 -5.61 -16.64 20.12
CA ARG A 492 -4.33 -17.32 19.86
C ARG A 492 -3.81 -18.09 21.08
N ILE A 493 -3.83 -17.49 22.27
CA ILE A 493 -3.43 -18.16 23.52
C ILE A 493 -4.21 -19.48 23.70
N ASN A 494 -5.53 -19.45 23.51
CA ASN A 494 -6.39 -20.64 23.57
C ASN A 494 -6.09 -21.65 22.45
N MET A 495 -5.75 -21.19 21.24
CA MET A 495 -5.36 -22.07 20.11
C MET A 495 -4.03 -22.79 20.33
N MET A 496 -3.09 -22.17 21.06
CA MET A 496 -1.81 -22.78 21.46
C MET A 496 -1.95 -23.76 22.65
N GLY A 497 -3.10 -23.77 23.32
CA GLY A 497 -3.44 -24.74 24.37
C GLY A 497 -3.18 -24.30 25.81
N PHE A 498 -3.09 -22.99 26.05
CA PHE A 498 -2.91 -22.37 27.37
C PHE A 498 -4.23 -22.00 28.07
#